data_AF-A0A2M7ZDX6-F1
#
_entry.id   AF-A0A2M7ZDX6-F1
#
_cell.length_a   1.000
_cell.length_b   1.000
_cell.length_c   1.000
_cell.angle_alpha   90.00
_cell.angle_beta   90.00
_cell.angle_gamma   90.00
#
_symmetry.space_group_name_H-M   'P 1'
#
loop_
_entity.id
_entity.type
_entity.pdbx_description
1 polymer ?
#
loop_
_entity_poly.entity_id
_entity_poly.type
_entity_poly.pdbx_seq_one_letter_code
_entity_poly.pdbx_strand_id
1 'polypeptide(L)' 'MQFLYVSLGSSVEIETQLLIAKNINYINDKNYIPLNNLLCEISKMLISLIHKLEANKKSNN' A
#
# COMPACT_ATOMS: atom_id res chain seq x y z
N MET A 1 14.20 0.18 7.61
CA MET A 1 12.89 -0.13 8.22
C MET A 1 11.96 1.07 8.22
N GLN A 2 12.33 2.21 8.82
CA GLN A 2 11.45 3.39 8.91
C GLN A 2 10.85 3.82 7.56
N PHE A 3 11.65 3.94 6.50
CA PHE A 3 11.16 4.31 5.17
C PHE A 3 10.10 3.35 4.61
N LEU A 4 10.19 2.04 4.87
CA LEU A 4 9.23 1.06 4.38
C LEU A 4 7.88 1.17 5.11
N TYR A 5 7.91 1.43 6.41
CA TYR A 5 6.68 1.69 7.16
C TYR A 5 6.03 3.02 6.78
N VAL A 6 6.83 4.05 6.47
CA VAL A 6 6.32 5.30 5.91
C VAL A 6 5.65 5.04 4.57
N SER A 7 6.30 4.32 3.65
CA SER A 7 5.68 3.94 2.37
C SER A 7 4.39 3.14 2.54
N LEU A 8 4.35 2.20 3.51
CA LEU A 8 3.15 1.42 3.78
C LEU A 8 2.01 2.29 4.33
N GLY A 9 2.31 3.21 5.24
CA GLY A 9 1.33 4.19 5.73
C GLY A 9 0.80 5.09 4.62
N SER A 10 1.67 5.59 3.74
CA SER A 10 1.25 6.38 2.57
C SER A 10 0.36 5.59 1.62
N SER A 11 0.59 4.29 1.43
CA SER A 11 -0.32 3.45 0.62
C SER A 11 -1.74 3.39 1.22
N VAL A 12 -1.86 3.31 2.55
CA VAL A 12 -3.17 3.31 3.24
C VAL A 12 -3.87 4.66 3.12
N GLU A 13 -3.12 5.76 3.18
CA GLU A 13 -3.66 7.10 2.95
C GLU A 13 -4.21 7.25 1.52
N ILE A 14 -3.50 6.74 0.51
CA ILE A 14 -3.95 6.76 -0.89
C ILE A 14 -5.20 5.89 -1.07
N GLU A 15 -5.28 4.73 -0.43
CA GLU A 15 -6.46 3.86 -0.50
C GLU A 15 -7.72 4.61 -0.01
N THR A 16 -7.58 5.32 1.10
CA THR A 16 -8.63 6.18 1.65
C THR A 16 -9.01 7.30 0.67
N GLN A 17 -8.03 7.97 0.06
CA GLN A 17 -8.27 9.02 -0.92
C GLN A 17 -8.97 8.49 -2.19
N LEU A 18 -8.59 7.31 -2.70
CA LEU A 18 -9.24 6.67 -3.84
C LEU A 18 -10.70 6.33 -3.54
N LEU A 19 -10.97 5.82 -2.33
CA LEU A 19 -12.33 5.53 -1.89
C LEU A 19 -13.18 6.81 -1.80
N ILE A 20 -12.66 7.88 -1.21
CA ILE A 20 -13.34 9.18 -1.17
C ILE A 20 -13.60 9.70 -2.58
N ALA A 21 -12.60 9.68 -3.46
CA ALA A 21 -12.71 10.13 -4.84
C ALA A 21 -13.80 9.37 -5.61
N LYS A 22 -13.90 8.05 -5.39
CA LYS A 22 -15.00 7.24 -5.94
C LYS A 22 -16.35 7.63 -5.35
N ASN A 23 -16.46 7.77 -4.03
CA ASN A 23 -17.72 8.07 -3.35
C ASN A 23 -18.34 9.42 -3.75
N ILE A 24 -17.50 10.41 -4.06
CA ILE A 24 -17.96 11.73 -4.55
C ILE A 24 -18.09 11.78 -6.09
N ASN A 25 -17.99 10.63 -6.78
CA ASN A 25 -18.00 10.51 -8.25
C ASN A 25 -16.94 11.34 -8.98
N TYR A 26 -15.81 11.66 -8.32
CA TYR A 26 -14.67 12.33 -8.96
C TYR A 26 -13.92 11.37 -9.90
N ILE A 27 -13.92 10.08 -9.57
CA ILE A 27 -13.49 9.00 -10.47
C ILE A 27 -14.58 7.94 -10.56
N ASN A 28 -14.65 7.25 -11.70
CA ASN A 28 -15.57 6.13 -11.91
C ASN A 28 -14.86 4.77 -11.72
N ASP A 29 -15.62 3.68 -11.79
CA ASP A 29 -15.08 2.33 -11.63
C ASP A 29 -14.00 1.95 -12.64
N LYS A 30 -14.06 2.49 -13.87
CA LYS A 30 -13.02 2.24 -14.90
C LYS A 30 -11.66 2.79 -14.48
N ASN A 31 -11.62 3.83 -13.65
CA ASN A 31 -10.41 4.39 -13.08
C ASN A 31 -10.10 3.80 -11.70
N TYR A 32 -11.10 3.69 -10.83
CA TYR A 32 -10.93 3.22 -9.46
C TYR A 32 -10.40 1.79 -9.38
N ILE A 33 -10.99 0.85 -10.14
CA ILE A 33 -10.61 -0.57 -10.07
C ILE A 33 -9.13 -0.80 -10.39
N PRO A 34 -8.58 -0.33 -11.54
CA PRO A 34 -7.17 -0.54 -11.84
C PRO A 34 -6.23 0.18 -10.85
N LEU A 35 -6.57 1.39 -10.40
CA LEU A 35 -5.77 2.14 -9.42
C LEU A 35 -5.72 1.41 -8.07
N ASN A 36 -6.86 0.95 -7.57
CA ASN A 36 -6.96 0.22 -6.31
C ASN A 36 -6.24 -1.13 -6.38
N ASN A 37 -6.33 -1.84 -7.51
CA ASN A 37 -5.61 -3.09 -7.72
C ASN A 37 -4.09 -2.87 -7.70
N LEU A 38 -3.60 -1.84 -8.39
CA LEU A 38 -2.18 -1.50 -8.39
C LEU A 38 -1.69 -1.15 -6.98
N LEU A 39 -2.47 -0.35 -6.25
CA LEU A 39 -2.15 0.02 -4.87
C LEU A 39 -2.10 -1.22 -3.95
N CYS A 40 -3.04 -2.14 -4.11
CA CYS A 40 -3.07 -3.40 -3.35
C CYS A 40 -1.81 -4.25 -3.60
N GLU A 41 -1.36 -4.37 -4.85
CA GLU A 41 -0.12 -5.08 -5.17
C GLU A 41 1.12 -4.41 -4.56
N ILE A 42 1.20 -3.08 -4.62
CA ILE A 42 2.29 -2.32 -3.97
C ILE A 42 2.31 -2.58 -2.45
N SER A 43 1.15 -2.53 -1.80
CA SER A 43 1.04 -2.81 -0.35
C SER A 43 1.49 -4.23 -0.01
N LYS A 44 1.10 -5.25 -0.79
CA LYS A 44 1.57 -6.63 -0.60
C LYS A 44 3.09 -6.76 -0.75
N MET A 45 3.67 -6.11 -1.74
CA MET A 45 5.13 -6.10 -1.95
C MET A 45 5.87 -5.46 -0.79
N LEU A 46 5.38 -4.32 -0.29
CA LEU A 46 5.94 -3.63 0.88
C LEU A 46 5.90 -4.52 2.13
N ILE A 47 4.75 -5.14 2.42
CA ILE A 47 4.59 -6.04 3.56
C ILE A 47 5.55 -7.24 3.46
N SER A 48 5.61 -7.89 2.29
CA SER A 48 6.52 -9.00 2.04
C SER A 48 7.99 -8.61 2.26
N LEU A 49 8.39 -7.44 1.77
CA LEU A 49 9.74 -6.91 1.95
C LEU A 49 10.06 -6.60 3.43
N ILE A 50 9.13 -5.95 4.14
CA ILE A 50 9.25 -5.66 5.57
C ILE A 50 9.47 -6.97 6.34
N HIS A 51 8.59 -7.96 6.17
CA HIS A 51 8.70 -9.24 6.85
C HIS A 51 10.02 -9.96 6.55
N LYS A 52 10.46 -9.96 5.29
CA LYS A 52 11.74 -10.58 4.90
C LYS A 52 12.91 -9.91 5.61
N LEU A 53 12.93 -8.59 5.70
CA LEU A 53 14.01 -7.86 6.36
C LEU A 53 14.00 -8.06 7.89
N GLU A 54 12.82 -8.12 8.50
CA GLU A 54 12.68 -8.41 9.93
C GLU A 54 13.14 -9.83 10.29
N ALA A 55 12.77 -10.82 9.48
CA ALA A 55 13.21 -12.20 9.67
C ALA A 55 14.75 -12.32 9.61
N ASN A 56 15.38 -11.66 8.63
CA ASN A 56 16.84 -11.61 8.53
C ASN A 56 17.50 -10.93 9.73
N LYS A 57 16.90 -9.86 10.28
CA LYS A 57 17.43 -9.18 11.47
C LYS A 57 17.39 -10.09 12.71
N LYS A 58 16.35 -10.91 12.87
CA LYS A 58 16.24 -11.89 13.98
C LYS A 58 17.25 -13.03 13.88
N SER A 59 17.67 -13.41 12.68
CA SER A 59 18.67 -14.47 12.47
C SER A 59 20.12 -14.01 12.74
N ASN A 60 20.37 -12.70 12.81
CA ASN A 60 21.71 -12.11 12.97
C ASN A 60 21.98 -11.57 14.39
N ASN A 61 21.05 -11.78 15.33
CA ASN A 61 21.14 -11.44 16.74
C ASN A 61 21.04 -12.70 17.59
#